data_AF-A0A1D1XM62-F1
#
_entry.id   AF-A0A1D1XM62-F1
#
_cell.length_a   1.000
_cell.length_b   1.000
_cell.length_c   1.000
_cell.angle_alpha   90.00
_cell.angle_beta   90.00
_cell.angle_gamma   90.00
#
_symmetry.space_group_name_H-M   'P 1'
#
loop_
_entity.id
_entity.type
_entity.pdbx_description
1 polymer ?
#
loop_
_entity_poly.entity_id
_entity_poly.type
_entity_poly.pdbx_seq_one_letter_code
_entity_poly.pdbx_strand_id
1 'polypeptide(L)'
;AAAAAASEPEAPHPSSSSSSSSSTSQSFTQWRFPLTHPLPESEHHHSTLKPDFAPLPDDLPGAFRAAELHLASGSRIAALRLLERCLVHDPGAGAAPCPTSVMSGVVASVLDPATARPAAKVLLALLLAEGNRRLAVEAGAATAAVEAVAAAASAPGSSGATTAERALAALELVCTVPEGAAEVRRGAGALVGAVERLG
;
A
#
# COMPACT_ATOMS: atom_id res chain seq x y z
N ALA A 1 66.70 -15.07 -53.90
CA ALA A 1 65.88 -16.18 -54.42
C ALA A 1 64.48 -15.64 -54.68
N ALA A 2 64.01 -15.80 -55.94
CA ALA A 2 62.68 -15.69 -56.57
C ALA A 2 61.47 -15.08 -55.82
N ALA A 3 60.45 -14.46 -56.44
CA ALA A 3 60.17 -13.92 -57.78
C ALA A 3 58.75 -13.29 -57.75
N ALA A 4 58.57 -12.21 -58.53
CA ALA A 4 57.40 -11.84 -59.35
C ALA A 4 55.96 -11.60 -58.81
N ALA A 5 55.35 -10.58 -59.45
CA ALA A 5 53.94 -10.38 -59.81
C ALA A 5 52.98 -9.84 -58.74
N ALA A 6 51.95 -9.03 -59.03
CA ALA A 6 51.54 -8.17 -60.14
C ALA A 6 50.22 -7.49 -59.69
N SER A 7 49.93 -6.30 -60.24
CA SER A 7 48.59 -5.75 -60.51
C SER A 7 47.67 -5.22 -59.38
N GLU A 8 47.49 -3.89 -59.38
CA GLU A 8 46.19 -3.20 -59.19
C GLU A 8 45.24 -3.55 -60.36
N PRO A 9 43.90 -3.49 -60.25
CA PRO A 9 43.13 -2.26 -59.95
C PRO A 9 41.80 -2.45 -59.17
N GLU A 10 41.17 -1.35 -58.71
CA GLU A 10 39.72 -1.01 -58.86
C GLU A 10 39.30 0.11 -57.88
N ALA A 11 38.79 1.22 -58.44
CA ALA A 11 38.06 2.31 -57.77
C ALA A 11 36.54 1.96 -57.72
N PRO A 12 35.63 2.56 -56.90
CA PRO A 12 35.60 3.98 -56.52
C PRO A 12 35.19 4.30 -55.07
N HIS A 13 35.53 5.53 -54.71
CA HIS A 13 35.05 6.38 -53.60
C HIS A 13 33.51 6.34 -53.44
N PRO A 14 33.00 6.61 -52.23
CA PRO A 14 32.60 8.00 -52.00
C PRO A 14 33.15 8.58 -50.71
N SER A 15 33.58 9.83 -50.85
CA SER A 15 33.75 10.80 -49.79
C SER A 15 32.57 10.78 -48.83
N SER A 16 32.86 10.65 -47.54
CA SER A 16 32.16 11.40 -46.52
C SER A 16 33.12 11.59 -45.35
N SER A 17 33.83 12.71 -45.41
CA SER A 17 34.31 13.38 -44.21
C SER A 17 33.13 13.60 -43.29
N SER A 18 33.22 13.15 -42.04
CA SER A 18 33.03 14.01 -40.87
C SER A 18 33.34 13.24 -39.58
N SER A 19 34.50 13.61 -39.03
CA SER A 19 34.71 13.94 -37.62
C SER A 19 34.45 12.87 -36.56
N SER A 20 35.55 12.22 -36.15
CA SER A 20 35.77 11.88 -34.75
C SER A 20 35.98 13.15 -33.92
N SER A 21 35.26 13.30 -32.80
CA SER A 21 35.86 13.42 -31.45
C SER A 21 34.85 13.82 -30.36
N SER A 22 34.76 12.93 -29.37
CA SER A 22 34.84 13.18 -27.92
C SER A 22 33.64 13.66 -27.08
N SER A 23 33.30 12.76 -26.15
CA SER A 23 32.90 12.96 -24.73
C SER A 23 31.67 13.80 -24.39
N THR A 24 30.63 13.11 -23.91
CA THR A 24 30.31 13.07 -22.47
C THR A 24 29.31 11.95 -22.18
N SER A 25 29.55 11.27 -21.06
CA SER A 25 28.75 10.25 -20.41
C SER A 25 27.24 10.51 -20.44
N GLN A 26 26.45 9.49 -20.82
CA GLN A 26 25.20 9.15 -20.12
C GLN A 26 24.98 7.64 -20.20
N SER A 27 25.47 6.92 -19.19
CA SER A 27 25.04 5.57 -18.89
C SER A 27 23.60 5.61 -18.41
N PHE A 28 22.63 5.39 -19.31
CA PHE A 28 21.28 4.99 -18.92
C PHE A 28 21.19 3.49 -19.12
N THR A 29 20.94 2.78 -18.03
CA THR A 29 21.00 1.33 -17.84
C THR A 29 20.25 0.55 -18.94
N GLN A 30 20.94 0.07 -19.97
CA GLN A 30 20.43 -1.02 -20.80
C GLN A 30 20.52 -2.31 -20.00
N TRP A 31 19.45 -2.66 -19.30
CA TRP A 31 19.25 -4.00 -18.77
C TRP A 31 19.10 -4.96 -19.95
N ARG A 32 20.19 -5.63 -20.33
CA ARG A 32 20.10 -6.78 -21.22
C ARG A 32 19.73 -8.00 -20.40
N PHE A 33 18.49 -8.44 -20.52
CA PHE A 33 18.08 -9.76 -20.06
C PHE A 33 18.65 -10.82 -21.02
N PRO A 34 19.23 -11.93 -20.52
CA PRO A 34 19.62 -13.03 -21.38
C PRO A 34 18.36 -13.65 -22.01
N LEU A 35 18.21 -13.48 -23.32
CA LEU A 35 17.22 -14.18 -24.13
C LEU A 35 17.72 -15.61 -24.38
N THR A 36 17.30 -16.56 -23.55
CA THR A 36 17.42 -17.98 -23.89
C THR A 36 16.27 -18.35 -24.83
N HIS A 37 16.63 -18.69 -26.08
CA HIS A 37 15.72 -19.29 -27.07
C HIS A 37 15.31 -20.74 -26.67
N PRO A 38 14.22 -21.29 -27.25
CA PRO A 38 13.37 -22.29 -26.61
C PRO A 38 13.61 -23.76 -27.01
N LEU A 39 12.90 -24.65 -26.28
CA LEU A 39 12.50 -26.06 -26.49
C LEU A 39 13.39 -27.19 -25.90
N PRO A 40 12.83 -28.37 -25.51
CA PRO A 40 11.43 -28.82 -25.48
C PRO A 40 10.94 -29.39 -24.12
N GLU A 41 9.64 -29.70 -24.12
CA GLU A 41 8.78 -30.30 -23.08
C GLU A 41 9.45 -31.25 -22.08
N SER A 42 9.21 -31.00 -20.78
CA SER A 42 9.12 -32.06 -19.76
C SER A 42 8.29 -31.56 -18.59
N GLU A 43 7.06 -32.07 -18.57
CA GLU A 43 6.21 -32.44 -17.44
C GLU A 43 6.11 -31.52 -16.22
N HIS A 44 4.87 -31.04 -16.06
CA HIS A 44 4.33 -30.21 -15.00
C HIS A 44 4.57 -30.75 -13.58
N HIS A 45 5.52 -30.16 -12.86
CA HIS A 45 5.43 -30.03 -11.40
C HIS A 45 5.89 -28.65 -10.94
N HIS A 46 5.19 -27.61 -11.39
CA HIS A 46 5.23 -26.34 -10.68
C HIS A 46 4.45 -26.49 -9.37
N SER A 47 5.18 -26.77 -8.28
CA SER A 47 4.79 -26.29 -6.95
C SER A 47 4.73 -24.76 -7.03
N THR A 48 3.58 -24.30 -7.49
CA THR A 48 3.19 -22.90 -7.46
C THR A 48 2.85 -22.66 -6.00
N LEU A 49 3.68 -21.92 -5.27
CA LEU A 49 3.28 -21.28 -4.03
C LEU A 49 2.14 -20.33 -4.40
N LYS A 50 0.92 -20.87 -4.46
CA LYS A 50 -0.31 -20.13 -4.59
C LYS A 50 -0.34 -19.26 -3.33
N PRO A 51 -0.30 -17.93 -3.43
CA PRO A 51 -0.61 -17.15 -2.26
C PRO A 51 -2.01 -17.60 -1.82
N ASP A 52 -2.12 -17.93 -0.53
CA ASP A 52 -3.30 -18.50 0.11
C ASP A 52 -4.42 -17.45 0.19
N PHE A 53 -4.83 -16.98 -0.98
CA PHE A 53 -5.88 -16.00 -1.14
C PHE A 53 -7.17 -16.79 -1.24
N ALA A 54 -7.89 -16.84 -0.13
CA ALA A 54 -9.33 -17.04 -0.19
C ALA A 54 -9.91 -16.15 -1.31
N PRO A 55 -10.88 -16.67 -2.08
CA PRO A 55 -11.56 -15.89 -3.13
C PRO A 55 -11.99 -14.55 -2.55
N LEU A 56 -11.71 -13.46 -3.26
CA LEU A 56 -12.29 -12.18 -2.87
C LEU A 56 -13.81 -12.31 -2.99
N PRO A 57 -14.58 -11.85 -2.00
CA PRO A 57 -16.00 -11.65 -2.16
C PRO A 57 -16.25 -10.75 -3.38
N ASP A 58 -17.25 -11.09 -4.18
CA ASP A 58 -17.63 -10.32 -5.37
C ASP A 58 -18.24 -8.96 -5.00
N ASP A 59 -18.64 -8.77 -3.73
CA ASP A 59 -19.27 -7.57 -3.21
C ASP A 59 -18.75 -7.15 -1.81
N LEU A 60 -18.87 -5.86 -1.49
CA LEU A 60 -18.43 -5.32 -0.20
C LEU A 60 -19.25 -5.85 1.00
N PRO A 61 -20.58 -6.03 0.91
CA PRO A 61 -21.36 -6.68 1.98
C PRO A 61 -20.89 -8.10 2.33
N GLY A 62 -20.55 -8.91 1.32
CA GLY A 62 -19.94 -10.23 1.53
C GLY A 62 -18.59 -10.13 2.24
N ALA A 63 -17.76 -9.15 1.89
CA ALA A 63 -16.51 -8.88 2.57
C ALA A 63 -16.68 -8.45 4.03
N PHE A 64 -17.69 -7.63 4.33
CA PHE A 64 -18.00 -7.28 5.72
C PHE A 64 -18.39 -8.50 6.54
N ARG A 65 -19.29 -9.37 6.03
CA ARG A 65 -19.69 -10.59 6.74
C ARG A 65 -18.51 -11.53 6.99
N ALA A 66 -17.65 -11.72 6.01
CA ALA A 66 -16.45 -12.54 6.18
C ALA A 66 -15.47 -11.91 7.19
N ALA A 67 -15.30 -10.58 7.16
CA ALA A 67 -14.49 -9.86 8.13
C ALA A 67 -15.04 -9.99 9.55
N GLU A 68 -16.36 -9.94 9.76
CA GLU A 68 -16.99 -10.18 11.06
C GLU A 68 -16.64 -11.55 11.62
N LEU A 69 -16.71 -12.61 10.81
CA LEU A 69 -16.36 -13.97 11.22
C LEU A 69 -14.88 -14.06 11.63
N HIS A 70 -13.98 -13.41 10.88
CA HIS A 70 -12.57 -13.34 11.23
C HIS A 70 -12.32 -12.55 12.52
N LEU A 71 -13.00 -11.42 12.72
CA LEU A 71 -12.91 -10.63 13.95
C LEU A 71 -13.44 -11.41 15.15
N ALA A 72 -14.59 -12.08 15.01
CA ALA A 72 -15.21 -12.90 16.05
C ALA A 72 -14.36 -14.12 16.44
N SER A 73 -13.63 -14.70 15.48
CA SER A 73 -12.68 -15.79 15.74
C SER A 73 -11.31 -15.32 16.24
N GLY A 74 -11.10 -14.00 16.37
CA GLY A 74 -9.83 -13.40 16.80
C GLY A 74 -8.76 -13.28 15.70
N SER A 75 -9.06 -13.69 14.48
CA SER A 75 -8.17 -13.58 13.31
C SER A 75 -8.19 -12.16 12.71
N ARG A 76 -7.79 -11.16 13.52
CA ARG A 76 -7.84 -9.73 13.17
C ARG A 76 -7.04 -9.40 11.91
N ILE A 77 -5.84 -9.97 11.76
CA ILE A 77 -5.00 -9.72 10.57
C ILE A 77 -5.70 -10.22 9.29
N ALA A 78 -6.34 -11.39 9.33
CA ALA A 78 -7.06 -11.91 8.17
C ALA A 78 -8.25 -11.01 7.80
N ALA A 79 -9.02 -10.56 8.79
CA ALA A 79 -10.12 -9.61 8.59
C ALA A 79 -9.62 -8.30 7.95
N LEU A 80 -8.55 -7.71 8.50
CA LEU A 80 -8.01 -6.45 8.01
C LEU A 80 -7.46 -6.59 6.59
N ARG A 81 -6.76 -7.68 6.27
CA ARG A 81 -6.25 -7.92 4.91
C ARG A 81 -7.37 -8.13 3.89
N LEU A 82 -8.45 -8.80 4.29
CA LEU A 82 -9.64 -8.94 3.45
C LEU A 82 -10.25 -7.56 3.16
N LEU A 83 -10.51 -6.77 4.21
CA LEU A 83 -11.07 -5.43 4.08
C LEU A 83 -10.17 -4.48 3.28
N GLU A 84 -8.85 -4.52 3.49
CA GLU A 84 -7.89 -3.74 2.70
C GLU A 84 -8.00 -4.07 1.22
N ARG A 85 -8.14 -5.35 0.85
CA ARG A 85 -8.26 -5.75 -0.55
C ARG A 85 -9.57 -5.25 -1.14
N CYS A 86 -10.70 -5.40 -0.44
CA CYS A 86 -12.00 -4.97 -0.96
C CYS A 86 -12.12 -3.44 -1.06
N LEU A 87 -11.75 -2.70 0.00
CA LEU A 87 -11.91 -1.24 0.06
C LEU A 87 -10.94 -0.47 -0.85
N VAL A 88 -9.77 -1.03 -1.17
CA VAL A 88 -8.78 -0.36 -2.05
C VAL A 88 -9.12 -0.55 -3.53
N HIS A 89 -9.65 -1.70 -3.91
CA HIS A 89 -9.92 -2.01 -5.32
C HIS A 89 -11.25 -1.43 -5.80
N ASP A 90 -12.19 -1.15 -4.89
CA ASP A 90 -13.45 -0.51 -5.22
C ASP A 90 -13.80 0.61 -4.22
N PRO A 91 -13.23 1.82 -4.38
CA PRO A 91 -13.56 2.96 -3.54
C PRO A 91 -15.01 3.46 -3.77
N GLY A 92 -15.65 3.07 -4.88
CA GLY A 92 -17.05 3.38 -5.18
C GLY A 92 -18.05 2.49 -4.43
N ALA A 93 -17.63 1.29 -4.04
CA ALA A 93 -18.41 0.39 -3.17
C ALA A 93 -18.60 0.91 -1.74
N GLY A 94 -17.92 1.99 -1.34
CA GLY A 94 -18.06 2.64 -0.03
C GLY A 94 -19.48 3.15 0.31
N ALA A 95 -20.43 3.04 -0.61
CA ALA A 95 -21.85 3.29 -0.34
C ALA A 95 -22.49 2.25 0.60
N ALA A 96 -21.92 1.03 0.72
CA ALA A 96 -22.48 0.03 1.62
C ALA A 96 -22.22 0.42 3.09
N PRO A 97 -23.26 0.43 3.95
CA PRO A 97 -23.11 0.79 5.36
C PRO A 97 -22.21 -0.24 6.06
N CYS A 98 -21.18 0.26 6.76
CA CYS A 98 -20.29 -0.59 7.54
C CYS A 98 -21.05 -1.20 8.74
N PRO A 99 -21.00 -2.52 8.98
CA PRO A 99 -21.57 -3.11 10.18
C PRO A 99 -20.85 -2.65 11.46
N THR A 100 -21.61 -2.44 12.54
CA THR A 100 -21.10 -1.95 13.84
C THR A 100 -20.00 -2.85 14.43
N SER A 101 -20.16 -4.15 14.31
CA SER A 101 -19.19 -5.22 14.66
C SER A 101 -17.85 -5.05 13.94
N VAL A 102 -17.89 -4.80 12.62
CA VAL A 102 -16.69 -4.56 11.80
C VAL A 102 -16.01 -3.27 12.24
N MET A 103 -16.76 -2.16 12.33
CA MET A 103 -16.21 -0.88 12.75
C MET A 103 -15.54 -0.99 14.13
N SER A 104 -16.23 -1.59 15.10
CA SER A 104 -15.70 -1.78 16.46
C SER A 104 -14.44 -2.66 16.47
N GLY A 105 -14.43 -3.74 15.68
CA GLY A 105 -13.27 -4.61 15.56
C GLY A 105 -12.07 -3.94 14.89
N VAL A 106 -12.31 -3.09 13.89
CA VAL A 106 -11.26 -2.28 13.24
C VAL A 106 -10.70 -1.26 14.24
N VAL A 107 -11.55 -0.53 14.95
CA VAL A 107 -11.11 0.45 15.97
C VAL A 107 -10.31 -0.23 17.09
N ALA A 108 -10.76 -1.36 17.61
CA ALA A 108 -10.00 -2.14 18.58
C ALA A 108 -8.64 -2.61 18.03
N SER A 109 -8.56 -2.90 16.73
CA SER A 109 -7.32 -3.31 16.06
C SER A 109 -6.35 -2.14 15.82
N VAL A 110 -6.82 -0.89 15.88
CA VAL A 110 -5.95 0.30 15.80
C VAL A 110 -5.07 0.43 17.05
N LEU A 111 -5.58 0.00 18.21
CA LEU A 111 -4.89 0.05 19.49
C LEU A 111 -3.84 -1.03 19.69
N ASP A 112 -3.92 -2.11 18.92
CA ASP A 112 -2.97 -3.23 19.00
C ASP A 112 -1.78 -2.97 18.06
N PRO A 113 -0.53 -2.87 18.56
CA PRO A 113 0.65 -2.59 17.74
C PRO A 113 0.85 -3.58 16.59
N ALA A 114 0.42 -4.84 16.75
CA ALA A 114 0.55 -5.87 15.71
C ALA A 114 -0.39 -5.62 14.52
N THR A 115 -1.50 -4.91 14.75
CA THR A 115 -2.53 -4.65 13.74
C THR A 115 -2.74 -3.18 13.42
N ALA A 116 -2.11 -2.26 14.16
CA ALA A 116 -2.35 -0.82 14.08
C ALA A 116 -2.16 -0.28 12.66
N ARG A 117 -1.10 -0.70 11.96
CA ARG A 117 -0.80 -0.23 10.60
C ARG A 117 -1.88 -0.61 9.57
N PRO A 118 -2.26 -1.90 9.41
CA PRO A 118 -3.36 -2.25 8.51
C PRO A 118 -4.71 -1.74 9.02
N ALA A 119 -4.95 -1.70 10.33
CA ALA A 119 -6.19 -1.18 10.91
C ALA A 119 -6.38 0.32 10.62
N ALA A 120 -5.35 1.15 10.77
CA ALA A 120 -5.41 2.58 10.46
C ALA A 120 -5.71 2.82 8.96
N LYS A 121 -5.19 1.96 8.07
CA LYS A 121 -5.50 2.01 6.64
C LYS A 121 -6.97 1.65 6.37
N VAL A 122 -7.47 0.58 6.95
CA VAL A 122 -8.88 0.16 6.82
C VAL A 122 -9.81 1.22 7.40
N LEU A 123 -9.51 1.75 8.58
CA LEU A 123 -10.29 2.80 9.23
C LEU A 123 -10.38 4.05 8.36
N LEU A 124 -9.24 4.52 7.84
CA LEU A 124 -9.23 5.65 6.91
C LEU A 124 -10.12 5.39 5.69
N ALA A 125 -10.01 4.21 5.06
CA ALA A 125 -10.83 3.85 3.90
C ALA A 125 -12.33 3.81 4.23
N LEU A 126 -12.71 3.28 5.39
CA LEU A 126 -14.12 3.25 5.84
C LEU A 126 -14.67 4.66 6.07
N LEU A 127 -13.87 5.57 6.60
CA LEU A 127 -14.26 6.95 6.92
C LEU A 127 -14.38 7.86 5.69
N LEU A 128 -13.82 7.47 4.54
CA LEU A 128 -14.04 8.17 3.28
C LEU A 128 -15.53 8.19 2.91
N ALA A 129 -16.25 7.12 3.25
CA ALA A 129 -17.71 7.09 3.19
C ALA A 129 -18.31 7.84 4.38
N GLU A 130 -18.96 8.98 4.12
CA GLU A 130 -19.53 9.84 5.14
C GLU A 130 -20.53 9.13 6.08
N GLY A 131 -21.32 8.20 5.53
CA GLY A 131 -22.30 7.40 6.30
C GLY A 131 -21.68 6.57 7.43
N ASN A 132 -20.37 6.29 7.38
CA ASN A 132 -19.67 5.52 8.40
C ASN A 132 -19.09 6.38 9.53
N ARG A 133 -19.01 7.71 9.38
CA ARG A 133 -18.25 8.58 10.30
C ARG A 133 -18.89 8.65 11.69
N ARG A 134 -20.21 8.76 11.77
CA ARG A 134 -20.93 8.74 13.05
C ARG A 134 -20.76 7.41 13.78
N LEU A 135 -20.86 6.30 13.06
CA LEU A 135 -20.64 4.96 13.61
C LEU A 135 -19.20 4.79 14.13
N ALA A 136 -18.21 5.35 13.43
CA ALA A 136 -16.83 5.33 13.89
C ALA A 136 -16.62 6.14 15.18
N VAL A 137 -17.30 7.30 15.32
CA VAL A 137 -17.30 8.07 16.58
C VAL A 137 -17.88 7.25 17.71
N GLU A 138 -19.05 6.63 17.51
CA GLU A 138 -19.71 5.78 18.52
C GLU A 138 -18.84 4.56 18.90
N ALA A 139 -18.03 4.05 17.97
CA ALA A 139 -17.07 2.98 18.21
C ALA A 139 -15.76 3.45 18.91
N GLY A 140 -15.58 4.75 19.17
CA GLY A 140 -14.40 5.30 19.83
C GLY A 140 -13.19 5.55 18.92
N ALA A 141 -13.42 5.75 17.61
CA ALA A 141 -12.34 5.96 16.64
C ALA A 141 -11.48 7.19 16.94
N ALA A 142 -12.05 8.26 17.54
CA ALA A 142 -11.29 9.45 17.89
C ALA A 142 -10.23 9.16 18.94
N THR A 143 -10.62 8.57 20.07
CA THR A 143 -9.67 8.16 21.12
C THR A 143 -8.63 7.19 20.59
N ALA A 144 -9.05 6.16 19.84
CA ALA A 144 -8.13 5.17 19.30
C ALA A 144 -7.10 5.75 18.31
N ALA A 145 -7.50 6.69 17.46
CA ALA A 145 -6.60 7.33 16.52
C ALA A 145 -5.60 8.27 17.22
N VAL A 146 -6.01 9.01 18.27
CA VAL A 146 -5.07 9.81 19.08
C VAL A 146 -4.02 8.92 19.74
N GLU A 147 -4.44 7.79 20.32
CA GLU A 147 -3.51 6.82 20.91
C GLU A 147 -2.58 6.19 19.88
N ALA A 148 -3.08 5.87 18.68
CA ALA A 148 -2.26 5.35 17.59
C ALA A 148 -1.21 6.36 17.12
N VAL A 149 -1.53 7.65 17.05
CA VAL A 149 -0.54 8.71 16.74
C VAL A 149 0.52 8.79 17.84
N ALA A 150 0.12 8.72 19.12
CA ALA A 150 1.05 8.73 20.23
C ALA A 150 1.99 7.51 20.23
N ALA A 151 1.45 6.31 19.99
CA ALA A 151 2.23 5.08 19.88
C ALA A 151 3.18 5.11 18.68
N ALA A 152 2.71 5.60 17.53
CA ALA A 152 3.53 5.75 16.33
C ALA A 152 4.69 6.74 16.52
N ALA A 153 4.49 7.81 17.29
CA ALA A 153 5.54 8.78 17.61
C ALA A 153 6.64 8.21 18.52
N SER A 154 6.36 7.14 19.27
CA SER A 154 7.35 6.43 20.09
C SER A 154 8.00 5.25 19.35
N ALA A 155 7.48 4.84 18.20
CA ALA A 155 7.96 3.70 17.45
C ALA A 155 9.15 4.09 16.54
N PRO A 156 10.26 3.34 16.56
CA PRO A 156 11.39 3.62 15.68
C PRO A 156 11.07 3.27 14.21
N GLY A 157 11.44 4.16 13.28
CA GLY A 157 11.42 3.93 11.83
C GLY A 157 10.19 4.44 11.09
N SER A 158 10.25 4.41 9.75
CA SER A 158 9.26 5.03 8.86
C SER A 158 7.87 4.39 8.88
N SER A 159 7.74 3.17 9.41
CA SER A 159 6.44 2.49 9.54
C SER A 159 5.51 3.18 10.56
N GLY A 160 6.08 3.84 11.58
CA GLY A 160 5.32 4.65 12.52
C GLY A 160 4.70 5.87 11.85
N ALA A 161 5.51 6.62 11.09
CA ALA A 161 5.07 7.82 10.37
C ALA A 161 3.83 7.58 9.49
N THR A 162 3.83 6.55 8.63
CA THR A 162 2.66 6.26 7.78
C THR A 162 1.42 5.87 8.59
N THR A 163 1.60 5.24 9.76
CA THR A 163 0.47 4.90 10.64
C THR A 163 -0.11 6.16 11.28
N ALA A 164 0.77 7.06 11.74
CA ALA A 164 0.38 8.36 12.28
C ALA A 164 -0.34 9.23 11.23
N GLU A 165 0.19 9.33 10.01
CA GLU A 165 -0.44 10.08 8.91
C GLU A 165 -1.88 9.60 8.64
N ARG A 166 -2.08 8.28 8.58
CA ARG A 166 -3.41 7.71 8.37
C ARG A 166 -4.34 7.94 9.54
N ALA A 167 -3.83 7.83 10.77
CA ALA A 167 -4.61 8.11 11.97
C ALA A 167 -5.00 9.60 12.05
N LEU A 168 -4.11 10.52 11.67
CA LEU A 168 -4.40 11.95 11.57
C LEU A 168 -5.45 12.25 10.49
N ALA A 169 -5.34 11.64 9.31
CA ALA A 169 -6.36 11.75 8.27
C ALA A 169 -7.72 11.18 8.72
N ALA A 170 -7.72 10.08 9.47
CA ALA A 170 -8.93 9.54 10.08
C ALA A 170 -9.53 10.51 11.11
N LEU A 171 -8.70 11.17 11.94
CA LEU A 171 -9.16 12.19 12.89
C LEU A 171 -9.81 13.37 12.18
N GLU A 172 -9.25 13.83 11.06
CA GLU A 172 -9.84 14.91 10.26
C GLU A 172 -11.27 14.54 9.80
N LEU A 173 -11.46 13.32 9.27
CA LEU A 173 -12.77 12.84 8.85
C LEU A 173 -13.73 12.69 10.04
N VAL A 174 -13.26 12.16 11.17
CA VAL A 174 -14.06 12.05 12.39
C VAL A 174 -14.48 13.43 12.93
N CYS A 175 -13.65 14.46 12.79
CA CYS A 175 -13.98 15.83 13.19
C CYS A 175 -15.09 16.48 12.36
N THR A 176 -15.49 15.89 11.22
CA THR A 176 -16.68 16.34 10.48
C THR A 176 -17.98 16.03 11.24
N VAL A 177 -17.93 15.14 12.24
CA VAL A 177 -19.04 14.85 13.16
C VAL A 177 -18.84 15.67 14.45
N PRO A 178 -19.86 16.44 14.92
CA PRO A 178 -19.73 17.31 16.09
C PRO A 178 -19.25 16.59 17.36
N GLU A 179 -19.77 15.39 17.61
CA GLU A 179 -19.40 14.53 18.74
C GLU A 179 -17.94 14.07 18.63
N GLY A 180 -17.51 13.71 17.43
CA GLY A 180 -16.11 13.35 17.13
C GLY A 180 -15.16 14.51 17.39
N ALA A 181 -15.50 15.71 16.89
CA ALA A 181 -14.71 16.91 17.15
C ALA A 181 -14.62 17.25 18.65
N ALA A 182 -15.71 17.06 19.40
CA ALA A 182 -15.71 17.24 20.85
C ALA A 182 -14.78 16.25 21.56
N GLU A 183 -14.72 15.01 21.10
CA GLU A 183 -13.83 13.98 21.64
C GLU A 183 -12.36 14.27 21.35
N VAL A 184 -12.02 14.65 20.12
CA VAL A 184 -10.65 15.04 19.77
C VAL A 184 -10.18 16.23 20.59
N ARG A 185 -11.06 17.21 20.87
CA ARG A 185 -10.72 18.35 21.76
C ARG A 185 -10.37 17.91 23.19
N ARG A 186 -11.01 16.87 23.73
CA ARG A 186 -10.65 16.33 25.06
C ARG A 186 -9.25 15.70 25.04
N GLY A 187 -8.87 15.07 23.93
CA GLY A 187 -7.55 14.46 23.71
C GLY A 187 -6.48 15.39 23.12
N ALA A 188 -6.77 16.67 22.92
CA ALA A 188 -5.93 17.57 22.12
C ALA A 188 -4.51 17.71 22.67
N GLY A 189 -4.33 17.77 24.00
CA GLY A 189 -3.00 17.86 24.61
C GLY A 189 -2.12 16.64 24.32
N ALA A 190 -2.70 15.43 24.37
CA ALA A 190 -1.98 14.21 24.03
C ALA A 190 -1.63 14.16 22.54
N LEU A 191 -2.56 14.59 21.69
CA LEU A 191 -2.35 14.66 20.24
C LEU A 191 -1.24 15.65 19.86
N VAL A 192 -1.25 16.86 20.42
CA VAL A 192 -0.21 17.88 20.17
C VAL A 192 1.16 17.34 20.56
N GLY A 193 1.31 16.83 21.79
CA GLY A 193 2.58 16.28 22.24
C GLY A 193 3.05 15.07 21.41
N ALA A 194 2.13 14.29 20.84
CA ALA A 194 2.48 13.20 19.92
C ALA A 194 2.96 13.70 18.56
N VAL A 195 2.28 14.70 17.98
CA VAL A 195 2.65 15.29 16.69
C VAL A 195 4.00 16.00 16.75
N GLU A 196 4.30 16.69 17.86
CA GLU A 196 5.61 17.33 18.07
C GLU A 196 6.78 16.32 18.08
N ARG A 197 6.52 15.06 18.46
CA ARG A 197 7.54 13.99 18.45
C ARG A 197 7.69 13.30 17.09
N LEU A 198 6.79 13.57 16.14
CA LEU A 198 6.85 13.01 14.78
C LEU A 198 7.72 13.85 13.83
N GLY A 199 7.96 15.13 14.16
CA GLY A 199 8.80 16.06 13.40
C GLY A 199 10.25 16.07 13.87
#